data_AF-D8JRM1-F1
#
_entry.id   AF-D8JRM1-F1
#
_cell.length_a   1.000
_cell.length_b   1.000
_cell.length_c   1.000
_cell.angle_alpha   90.00
_cell.angle_beta   90.00
_cell.angle_gamma   90.00
#
_symmetry.space_group_name_H-M   'P 1'
#
loop_
_entity.id
_entity.type
_entity.pdbx_description
1 polymer ?
#
loop_
_entity_poly.entity_id
_entity_poly.type
_entity_poly.pdbx_seq_one_letter_code
_entity_poly.pdbx_strand_id
1 'polypeptide(L)'
;MTKTTTAILGLLGSFACSSSAFAQAAQQEIQISATVPKSCTINGTSSGVDTATIGIDAAGDVIVAPVTPTNAPYLNVVCNTPSTLQLRSDQGAVKTGATASGFASIIDYQASATWNGQTATLDTATIATATGQETGTAEPVAAGSGQLDVTITPEANVQPLLGGNYSDSLFVLLTPQ
;
A
#
# COMPACT_ATOMS: atom_id res chain seq x y z
N MET A 1 20.19 -68.32 97.37
CA MET A 1 20.58 -66.99 96.85
C MET A 1 20.24 -66.96 95.38
N THR A 2 19.42 -65.97 95.06
CA THR A 2 18.73 -65.65 93.81
C THR A 2 19.68 -65.26 92.67
N LYS A 3 19.30 -65.57 91.42
CA LYS A 3 19.47 -64.78 90.16
C LYS A 3 19.35 -65.70 88.94
N THR A 4 18.76 -65.37 87.80
CA THR A 4 17.72 -64.43 87.34
C THR A 4 17.49 -64.80 85.86
N THR A 5 16.25 -64.71 85.41
CA THR A 5 15.76 -64.87 84.04
C THR A 5 16.51 -64.04 83.00
N THR A 6 16.62 -64.53 81.76
CA THR A 6 16.84 -63.67 80.58
C THR A 6 15.98 -64.17 79.42
N ALA A 7 15.07 -63.30 78.97
CA ALA A 7 14.17 -63.51 77.84
C ALA A 7 14.80 -62.95 76.55
N ILE A 8 14.56 -63.64 75.44
CA ILE A 8 15.06 -63.33 74.10
C ILE A 8 14.13 -62.29 73.46
N LEU A 9 14.67 -61.11 73.13
CA LEU A 9 13.97 -60.03 72.43
C LEU A 9 14.26 -60.15 70.93
N GLY A 10 13.22 -60.43 70.14
CA GLY A 10 13.30 -60.57 68.68
C GLY A 10 13.52 -59.24 67.97
N LEU A 11 14.54 -59.19 67.11
CA LEU A 11 14.95 -58.05 66.33
C LEU A 11 14.03 -57.89 65.09
N LEU A 12 13.24 -56.81 65.04
CA LEU A 12 12.47 -56.40 63.86
C LEU A 12 13.42 -55.84 62.81
N GLY A 13 13.59 -56.55 61.70
CA GLY A 13 14.34 -56.09 60.52
C GLY A 13 13.50 -55.16 59.65
N SER A 14 13.82 -53.87 59.64
CA SER A 14 13.24 -52.89 58.73
C SER A 14 13.96 -52.96 57.37
N PHE A 15 13.30 -53.51 56.34
CA PHE A 15 13.76 -53.39 54.96
C PHE A 15 13.51 -51.97 54.46
N ALA A 16 14.57 -51.16 54.35
CA ALA A 16 14.52 -49.88 53.67
C ALA A 16 14.59 -50.11 52.16
N CYS A 17 13.45 -50.14 51.46
CA CYS A 17 13.42 -49.97 50.02
C CYS A 17 13.74 -48.51 49.69
N SER A 18 14.98 -48.23 49.31
CA SER A 18 15.36 -46.96 48.71
C SER A 18 14.75 -46.87 47.31
N SER A 19 13.52 -46.36 47.22
CA SER A 19 12.92 -45.97 45.94
C SER A 19 13.68 -44.76 45.40
N SER A 20 14.45 -44.98 44.32
CA SER A 20 15.05 -43.92 43.52
C SER A 20 13.92 -43.06 42.94
N ALA A 21 13.60 -41.94 43.59
CA ALA A 21 12.71 -40.94 43.02
C ALA A 21 13.43 -40.29 41.84
N PHE A 22 13.07 -40.66 40.61
CA PHE A 22 13.46 -39.90 39.44
C PHE A 22 12.83 -38.52 39.57
N ALA A 23 13.65 -37.50 39.84
CA ALA A 23 13.21 -36.11 39.76
C ALA A 23 12.84 -35.85 38.30
N GLN A 24 11.54 -35.86 38.00
CA GLN A 24 11.02 -35.54 36.68
C GLN A 24 11.30 -34.06 36.45
N ALA A 25 12.32 -33.74 35.65
CA ALA A 25 12.61 -32.37 35.27
C ALA A 25 11.38 -31.80 34.54
N ALA A 26 10.81 -30.73 35.07
CA ALA A 26 9.70 -30.04 34.42
C ALA A 26 10.23 -29.40 33.12
N GLN A 27 9.86 -29.97 31.98
CA GLN A 27 10.15 -29.37 30.68
C GLN A 27 9.24 -28.14 30.49
N GLN A 28 9.85 -27.01 30.14
CA GLN A 28 9.16 -25.79 29.77
C GLN A 28 9.43 -25.51 28.30
N GLU A 29 8.37 -25.38 27.51
CA GLU A 29 8.43 -25.06 26.09
C GLU A 29 7.73 -23.72 25.87
N ILE A 30 8.39 -22.84 25.12
CA ILE A 30 7.81 -21.56 24.68
C ILE A 30 7.92 -21.52 23.16
N GLN A 31 6.77 -21.40 22.49
CA GLN A 31 6.71 -21.14 21.06
C GLN A 31 6.73 -19.63 20.82
N ILE A 32 7.73 -19.15 20.10
CA ILE A 32 7.84 -17.76 19.65
C ILE A 32 7.45 -17.71 18.17
N SER A 33 6.62 -16.74 17.79
CA SER A 33 6.25 -16.47 16.39
C SER A 33 6.56 -15.03 16.02
N ALA A 34 6.83 -14.80 14.73
CA ALA A 34 7.05 -13.49 14.14
C ALA A 34 6.26 -13.38 12.83
N THR A 35 5.76 -12.19 12.53
CA THR A 35 4.96 -11.89 11.34
C THR A 35 5.59 -10.73 10.58
N VAL A 36 5.68 -10.84 9.25
CA VAL A 36 6.09 -9.74 8.37
C VAL A 36 4.84 -9.10 7.78
N PRO A 37 4.57 -7.80 8.01
CA PRO A 37 3.42 -7.13 7.44
C PRO A 37 3.59 -6.91 5.93
N LYS A 38 2.47 -6.95 5.21
CA LYS A 38 2.39 -6.59 3.79
C LYS A 38 2.59 -5.09 3.61
N SER A 39 3.38 -4.67 2.63
CA SER A 39 3.67 -3.26 2.40
C SER A 39 4.01 -2.96 0.95
N CYS A 40 3.69 -1.73 0.53
CA CYS A 40 4.16 -1.08 -0.68
C CYS A 40 4.67 0.32 -0.34
N THR A 41 5.69 0.78 -1.07
CA THR A 41 6.19 2.15 -0.97
C THR A 41 6.53 2.70 -2.35
N ILE A 42 6.38 4.01 -2.52
CA ILE A 42 6.85 4.78 -3.67
C ILE A 42 7.91 5.74 -3.13
N ASN A 43 9.15 5.63 -3.60
CA ASN A 43 10.30 6.38 -3.08
C ASN A 43 10.49 6.26 -1.56
N GLY A 44 10.24 5.06 -1.01
CA GLY A 44 10.43 4.78 0.41
C GLY A 44 9.34 5.34 1.34
N THR A 45 8.28 5.94 0.79
CA THR A 45 7.12 6.39 1.56
C THR A 45 5.83 5.67 1.16
N SER A 46 4.90 5.50 2.09
CA SER A 46 3.55 4.97 1.84
C SER A 46 2.56 6.03 1.37
N SER A 47 2.94 7.31 1.43
CA SER A 47 2.16 8.46 0.94
C SER A 47 3.09 9.61 0.57
N GLY A 48 2.76 10.35 -0.48
CA GLY A 48 3.56 11.48 -0.94
C GLY A 48 2.71 12.43 -1.78
N VAL A 49 3.29 13.59 -2.06
CA VAL A 49 2.73 14.61 -2.95
C VAL A 49 3.77 14.96 -3.99
N ASP A 50 3.30 15.14 -5.22
CA ASP A 50 4.08 15.55 -6.37
C ASP A 50 3.22 16.49 -7.21
N THR A 51 3.83 17.19 -8.17
CA THR A 51 3.14 18.16 -9.01
C THR A 51 3.43 17.91 -10.48
N ALA A 52 2.41 18.06 -11.31
CA ALA A 52 2.49 18.16 -12.76
C ALA A 52 1.70 19.40 -13.20
N THR A 53 2.18 20.08 -14.24
CA THR A 53 1.54 21.31 -14.75
C THR A 53 1.12 21.10 -16.19
N ILE A 54 -0.18 21.24 -16.44
CA ILE A 54 -0.74 21.31 -17.80
C ILE A 54 -0.56 22.74 -18.31
N GLY A 55 0.05 22.87 -19.49
CA GLY A 55 0.24 24.17 -20.14
C GLY A 55 -0.99 24.61 -20.94
N ILE A 56 -1.12 25.91 -21.11
CA ILE A 56 -2.06 26.54 -22.04
C ILE A 56 -1.30 27.45 -22.99
N ASP A 57 -1.82 27.64 -24.20
CA ASP A 57 -1.25 28.58 -25.16
C ASP A 57 -1.87 30.00 -25.04
N ALA A 58 -1.48 30.89 -25.95
CA ALA A 58 -1.96 32.28 -25.97
C ALA A 58 -3.43 32.42 -26.41
N ALA A 59 -4.02 31.39 -27.05
CA ALA A 59 -5.42 31.35 -27.42
C ALA A 59 -6.32 30.85 -26.28
N GLY A 60 -5.72 30.32 -25.21
CA GLY A 60 -6.43 29.69 -24.11
C GLY A 60 -6.74 28.21 -24.39
N ASP A 61 -6.02 27.60 -25.33
CA ASP A 61 -6.14 26.18 -25.65
C ASP A 61 -5.16 25.35 -24.83
N VAL A 62 -5.59 24.15 -24.46
CA VAL A 62 -4.81 23.16 -23.72
C VAL A 62 -3.67 22.65 -24.59
N ILE A 63 -2.46 22.63 -24.04
CA ILE A 63 -1.31 21.96 -24.66
C ILE A 63 -1.45 20.45 -24.39
N VAL A 64 -1.83 19.68 -25.42
CA VAL A 64 -2.10 18.24 -25.35
C VAL A 64 -0.85 17.34 -25.35
N ALA A 65 0.33 17.91 -25.10
CA ALA A 65 1.55 17.14 -24.97
C ALA A 65 1.55 16.36 -23.63
N PRO A 66 2.04 15.11 -23.59
CA PRO A 66 2.15 14.38 -22.34
C PRO A 66 3.00 15.12 -21.31
N VAL A 67 2.51 15.19 -20.07
CA VAL A 67 3.20 15.74 -18.92
C VAL A 67 3.53 14.64 -17.92
N THR A 68 4.71 14.72 -17.32
CA THR A 68 5.14 13.83 -16.25
C THR A 68 5.19 14.61 -14.94
N PRO A 69 4.85 14.00 -13.80
CA PRO A 69 5.09 14.59 -12.49
C PRO A 69 6.57 14.98 -12.30
N THR A 70 6.82 15.98 -11.46
CA THR A 70 8.16 16.58 -11.28
C THR A 70 9.19 15.57 -10.79
N ASN A 71 8.77 14.64 -9.93
CA ASN A 71 9.65 13.61 -9.38
C ASN A 71 9.50 12.25 -10.09
N ALA A 72 8.75 12.20 -11.20
CA ALA A 72 8.70 11.04 -12.05
C ALA A 72 9.94 11.00 -12.99
N PRO A 73 10.48 9.81 -13.27
CA PRO A 73 10.02 8.53 -12.79
C PRO A 73 10.39 8.25 -11.33
N TYR A 74 9.51 7.57 -10.60
CA TYR A 74 9.76 7.20 -9.21
C TYR A 74 10.68 5.97 -9.17
N LEU A 75 11.95 6.20 -8.85
CA LEU A 75 13.01 5.18 -9.01
C LEU A 75 12.94 4.05 -7.99
N ASN A 76 12.33 4.26 -6.82
CA ASN A 76 12.36 3.30 -5.71
C ASN A 76 10.94 2.90 -5.29
N VAL A 77 10.22 2.18 -6.15
CA VAL A 77 8.93 1.57 -5.81
C VAL A 77 9.14 0.12 -5.41
N VAL A 78 8.61 -0.28 -4.25
CA VAL A 78 8.82 -1.62 -3.67
C VAL A 78 7.52 -2.14 -3.06
N CYS A 79 7.14 -3.38 -3.39
CA CYS A 79 6.10 -4.13 -2.68
C CYS A 79 6.61 -5.51 -2.27
N ASN A 80 6.32 -5.95 -1.04
CA ASN A 80 6.78 -7.24 -0.51
C ASN A 80 5.77 -8.39 -0.68
N THR A 81 4.65 -8.14 -1.36
CA THR A 81 3.57 -9.09 -1.67
C THR A 81 2.97 -8.70 -3.03
N PRO A 82 2.27 -9.60 -3.75
CA PRO A 82 1.45 -9.19 -4.89
C PRO A 82 0.49 -8.07 -4.48
N SER A 83 0.28 -7.12 -5.38
CA SER A 83 -0.51 -5.91 -5.13
C SER A 83 -1.41 -5.60 -6.31
N THR A 84 -2.24 -4.57 -6.19
CA THR A 84 -2.95 -3.96 -7.32
C THR A 84 -2.42 -2.56 -7.56
N LEU A 85 -2.15 -2.22 -8.81
CA LEU A 85 -1.85 -0.87 -9.29
C LEU A 85 -3.13 -0.25 -9.86
N GLN A 86 -3.50 0.94 -9.41
CA GLN A 86 -4.71 1.63 -9.86
C GLN A 86 -4.49 3.15 -9.87
N LEU A 87 -5.20 3.84 -10.75
CA LEU A 87 -5.25 5.30 -10.80
C LEU A 87 -6.59 5.81 -10.29
N ARG A 88 -6.57 6.95 -9.60
CA ARG A 88 -7.77 7.63 -9.13
C ARG A 88 -7.62 9.13 -9.20
N SER A 89 -8.57 9.82 -9.84
CA SER A 89 -8.70 11.28 -9.82
C SER A 89 -9.69 11.68 -8.74
N ASP A 90 -9.39 12.69 -7.93
CA ASP A 90 -10.34 13.17 -6.91
C ASP A 90 -11.48 14.02 -7.50
N GLN A 91 -11.24 14.71 -8.61
CA GLN A 91 -12.22 15.60 -9.24
C GLN A 91 -12.80 15.04 -10.55
N GLY A 92 -12.23 13.95 -11.07
CA GLY A 92 -12.60 13.36 -12.36
C GLY A 92 -12.26 14.24 -13.55
N ALA A 93 -11.30 15.17 -13.40
CA ALA A 93 -10.70 16.05 -14.40
C ALA A 93 -10.02 17.22 -13.68
N VAL A 94 -9.19 17.98 -14.40
CA VAL A 94 -8.60 19.23 -13.90
C VAL A 94 -9.64 20.35 -14.03
N LYS A 95 -10.15 20.86 -12.90
CA LYS A 95 -11.32 21.76 -12.86
C LYS A 95 -11.02 23.09 -12.19
N THR A 96 -11.73 24.12 -12.62
CA THR A 96 -11.83 25.38 -11.87
C THR A 96 -13.24 25.58 -11.32
N GLY A 97 -13.36 26.27 -10.18
CA GLY A 97 -14.65 26.67 -9.60
C GLY A 97 -15.26 27.91 -10.27
N ALA A 98 -14.53 28.58 -11.17
CA ALA A 98 -15.03 29.72 -11.93
C ALA A 98 -16.05 29.28 -12.98
N THR A 99 -17.05 30.13 -13.25
CA THR A 99 -18.08 29.87 -14.26
C THR A 99 -18.28 31.09 -15.16
N ALA A 100 -18.36 30.86 -16.47
CA ALA A 100 -18.65 31.88 -17.48
C ALA A 100 -19.17 31.21 -18.76
N SER A 101 -20.13 31.84 -19.44
CA SER A 101 -20.65 31.34 -20.72
C SER A 101 -19.62 31.48 -21.84
N GLY A 102 -19.49 30.47 -22.69
CA GLY A 102 -18.58 30.51 -23.85
C GLY A 102 -17.13 30.15 -23.54
N PHE A 103 -16.85 29.67 -22.32
CA PHE A 103 -15.54 29.18 -21.90
C PHE A 103 -15.65 27.75 -21.35
N ALA A 104 -14.58 26.97 -21.48
CA ALA A 104 -14.43 25.70 -20.78
C ALA A 104 -13.87 25.93 -19.36
N SER A 105 -14.31 25.12 -18.39
CA SER A 105 -13.83 25.15 -17.00
C SER A 105 -13.32 23.78 -16.51
N ILE A 106 -13.17 22.84 -17.45
CA ILE A 106 -12.79 21.45 -17.24
C ILE A 106 -11.74 21.11 -18.29
N ILE A 107 -10.69 20.42 -17.88
CA ILE A 107 -9.67 19.82 -18.74
C ILE A 107 -9.66 18.33 -18.43
N ASP A 108 -10.21 17.54 -19.35
CA ASP A 108 -10.12 16.08 -19.30
C ASP A 108 -8.71 15.61 -19.61
N TYR A 109 -8.37 14.41 -19.16
CA TYR A 109 -7.07 13.82 -19.42
C TYR A 109 -7.11 12.29 -19.39
N GLN A 110 -6.13 11.70 -20.07
CA GLN A 110 -5.77 10.29 -19.94
C GLN A 110 -4.50 10.17 -19.11
N ALA A 111 -4.55 9.38 -18.05
CA ALA A 111 -3.41 9.09 -17.21
C ALA A 111 -3.00 7.62 -17.30
N SER A 112 -1.70 7.36 -17.23
CA SER A 112 -1.13 6.01 -17.17
C SER A 112 -0.05 5.93 -16.10
N ALA A 113 -0.05 4.83 -15.35
CA ALA A 113 1.00 4.47 -14.40
C ALA A 113 1.54 3.10 -14.78
N THR A 114 2.84 2.97 -15.02
CA THR A 114 3.49 1.71 -15.40
C THR A 114 4.51 1.28 -14.37
N TRP A 115 4.34 0.09 -13.81
CA TRP A 115 5.27 -0.51 -12.84
C TRP A 115 5.33 -2.03 -13.01
N ASN A 116 6.54 -2.59 -12.98
CA ASN A 116 6.77 -4.03 -13.11
C ASN A 116 6.05 -4.67 -14.32
N GLY A 117 6.02 -3.96 -15.46
CA GLY A 117 5.42 -4.44 -16.71
C GLY A 117 3.89 -4.41 -16.75
N GLN A 118 3.23 -3.84 -15.74
CA GLN A 118 1.79 -3.59 -15.73
C GLN A 118 1.51 -2.11 -15.87
N THR A 119 0.45 -1.77 -16.60
CA THR A 119 0.04 -0.39 -16.85
C THR A 119 -1.40 -0.20 -16.40
N ALA A 120 -1.62 0.60 -15.37
CA ALA A 120 -2.95 1.07 -15.00
C ALA A 120 -3.27 2.36 -15.75
N THR A 121 -4.50 2.49 -16.21
CA THR A 121 -4.99 3.65 -16.96
C THR A 121 -6.23 4.26 -16.34
N LEU A 122 -6.39 5.57 -16.47
CA LEU A 122 -7.60 6.32 -16.15
C LEU A 122 -7.84 7.31 -17.30
N ASP A 123 -9.07 7.35 -17.79
CA ASP A 123 -9.53 8.30 -18.79
C ASP A 123 -10.72 9.05 -18.19
N THR A 124 -10.57 10.35 -17.97
CA THR A 124 -11.62 11.15 -17.32
C THR A 124 -12.74 11.55 -18.28
N ALA A 125 -12.52 11.47 -19.60
CA ALA A 125 -13.52 11.83 -20.59
C ALA A 125 -14.61 10.75 -20.76
N THR A 126 -14.28 9.48 -20.49
CA THR A 126 -15.17 8.33 -20.74
C THR A 126 -15.94 7.88 -19.50
N ILE A 127 -15.61 8.37 -18.31
CA ILE A 127 -16.32 8.04 -17.06
C ILE A 127 -17.40 9.10 -16.80
N ALA A 128 -18.61 8.82 -17.29
CA ALA A 128 -19.74 9.76 -17.39
C ALA A 128 -20.35 10.28 -16.07
N THR A 129 -19.67 10.19 -14.92
CA THR A 129 -20.15 10.69 -13.62
C THR A 129 -19.75 12.12 -13.29
N ALA A 130 -19.00 12.80 -14.17
CA ALA A 130 -18.37 14.14 -14.14
C ALA A 130 -18.83 15.22 -13.13
N THR A 131 -18.94 14.89 -11.85
CA THR A 131 -18.93 15.78 -10.68
C THR A 131 -18.37 15.01 -9.47
N GLY A 132 -17.16 14.46 -9.56
CA GLY A 132 -16.55 13.79 -8.42
C GLY A 132 -15.39 12.87 -8.77
N GLN A 133 -14.98 12.08 -7.79
CA GLN A 133 -13.88 11.14 -7.89
C GLN A 133 -14.12 10.08 -8.98
N GLU A 134 -13.06 9.76 -9.72
CA GLU A 134 -13.06 8.73 -10.76
C GLU A 134 -11.90 7.76 -10.55
N THR A 135 -12.12 6.48 -10.83
CA THR A 135 -11.15 5.42 -10.57
C THR A 135 -11.02 4.52 -11.79
N GLY A 136 -9.79 4.26 -12.22
CA GLY A 136 -9.49 3.34 -13.31
C GLY A 136 -9.59 1.87 -12.89
N THR A 137 -9.32 0.96 -13.82
CA THR A 137 -9.26 -0.47 -13.53
C THR A 137 -8.03 -0.79 -12.66
N ALA A 138 -8.18 -1.71 -11.71
CA ALA A 138 -7.09 -2.19 -10.87
C ALA A 138 -6.34 -3.34 -11.58
N GLU A 139 -5.03 -3.17 -11.76
CA GLU A 139 -4.17 -4.13 -12.44
C GLU A 139 -3.33 -4.95 -11.45
N PRO A 140 -3.32 -6.29 -11.53
CA PRO A 140 -2.54 -7.11 -10.63
C PRO A 140 -1.04 -7.01 -10.94
N VAL A 141 -0.22 -6.73 -9.93
CA VAL A 141 1.24 -6.62 -10.02
C VAL A 141 1.90 -7.61 -9.07
N ALA A 142 3.01 -8.21 -9.51
CA ALA A 142 3.81 -9.09 -8.66
C ALA A 142 4.56 -8.30 -7.58
N ALA A 143 4.92 -8.97 -6.48
CA ALA A 143 5.88 -8.44 -5.52
C ALA A 143 7.21 -8.13 -6.21
N GLY A 144 7.88 -7.06 -5.81
CA GLY A 144 9.15 -6.68 -6.42
C GLY A 144 9.54 -5.24 -6.14
N SER A 145 10.62 -4.82 -6.79
CA SER A 145 11.14 -3.46 -6.74
C SER A 145 11.44 -2.95 -8.14
N GLY A 146 11.21 -1.66 -8.40
CA GLY A 146 11.55 -1.07 -9.69
C GLY A 146 11.13 0.38 -9.81
N GLN A 147 11.20 0.87 -11.04
CA GLN A 147 10.81 2.21 -11.45
C GLN A 147 9.32 2.25 -11.78
N LEU A 148 8.62 3.27 -11.28
CA LEU A 148 7.24 3.60 -11.65
C LEU A 148 7.24 4.84 -12.53
N ASP A 149 6.72 4.70 -13.75
CA ASP A 149 6.52 5.80 -14.69
C ASP A 149 5.06 6.27 -14.61
N VAL A 150 4.86 7.59 -14.59
CA VAL A 150 3.52 8.20 -14.60
C VAL A 150 3.47 9.26 -15.70
N THR A 151 2.39 9.24 -16.47
CA THR A 151 2.15 10.19 -17.56
C THR A 151 0.71 10.64 -17.53
N ILE A 152 0.49 11.92 -17.78
CA ILE A 152 -0.82 12.56 -17.91
C ILE A 152 -0.85 13.21 -19.29
N THR A 153 -1.83 12.86 -20.12
CA THR A 153 -2.02 13.44 -21.45
C THR A 153 -3.33 14.22 -21.42
N PRO A 154 -3.27 15.56 -21.40
CA PRO A 154 -4.46 16.40 -21.43
C PRO A 154 -5.22 16.27 -22.74
N GLU A 155 -6.54 16.40 -22.69
CA GLU A 155 -7.39 16.46 -23.88
C GLU A 155 -7.63 17.90 -24.32
N ALA A 156 -7.89 18.08 -25.62
CA ALA A 156 -8.16 19.40 -26.17
C ALA A 156 -9.52 19.92 -25.69
N ASN A 157 -9.54 21.19 -25.26
CA ASN A 157 -10.77 21.93 -25.00
C ASN A 157 -11.48 22.29 -26.31
N VAL A 158 -12.83 22.31 -26.29
CA VAL A 158 -13.66 22.72 -27.43
C VAL A 158 -13.91 24.24 -27.45
N GLN A 159 -13.79 24.88 -26.29
CA GLN A 159 -13.92 26.33 -26.09
C GLN A 159 -12.70 26.83 -25.31
N PRO A 160 -12.23 28.07 -25.52
CA PRO A 160 -11.11 28.62 -24.75
C PRO A 160 -11.33 28.45 -23.25
N LEU A 161 -10.25 28.18 -22.51
CA LEU A 161 -10.33 28.00 -21.07
C LEU A 161 -10.67 29.32 -20.36
N LEU A 162 -11.54 29.21 -19.36
CA LEU A 162 -11.82 30.30 -18.44
C LEU A 162 -10.58 30.58 -17.58
N GLY A 163 -10.22 31.84 -17.40
CA GLY A 163 -9.16 32.21 -16.46
C GLY A 163 -9.51 31.81 -15.03
N GLY A 164 -8.59 31.13 -14.34
CA GLY A 164 -8.82 30.70 -12.96
C GLY A 164 -7.76 29.70 -12.48
N ASN A 165 -7.87 29.30 -11.22
CA ASN A 165 -7.07 28.22 -10.68
C ASN A 165 -7.74 26.90 -11.02
N TYR A 166 -7.01 26.05 -11.72
CA TYR A 166 -7.43 24.69 -12.04
C TYR A 166 -6.68 23.70 -11.15
N SER A 167 -7.37 22.69 -10.65
CA SER A 167 -6.75 21.66 -9.82
C SER A 167 -7.47 20.33 -9.92
N ASP A 168 -6.68 19.27 -9.78
CA ASP A 168 -7.10 17.90 -9.48
C ASP A 168 -5.99 17.22 -8.68
N SER A 169 -6.33 16.16 -7.96
CA SER A 169 -5.36 15.26 -7.33
C SER A 169 -5.48 13.89 -7.97
N LEU A 170 -4.49 13.50 -8.76
CA LEU A 170 -4.34 12.15 -9.28
C LEU A 170 -3.53 11.30 -8.29
N PHE A 171 -4.09 10.16 -7.90
CA PHE A 171 -3.46 9.19 -7.00
C PHE A 171 -3.02 7.96 -7.80
N VAL A 172 -1.77 7.57 -7.60
CA VAL A 172 -1.29 6.21 -7.93
C VAL A 172 -1.42 5.35 -6.69
N LEU A 173 -2.25 4.33 -6.77
CA LEU A 173 -2.58 3.45 -5.65
C LEU A 173 -1.88 2.10 -5.86
N LEU A 174 -1.03 1.72 -4.92
CA LEU A 174 -0.47 0.37 -4.79
C LEU A 174 -1.05 -0.29 -3.54
N THR A 175 -1.93 -1.27 -3.72
CA THR A 175 -2.63 -1.93 -2.60
C THR A 175 -2.15 -3.37 -2.43
N PRO A 176 -1.41 -3.69 -1.34
CA PRO A 176 -0.99 -5.05 -1.02
C PRO A 176 -2.17 -6.03 -0.89
N GLN A 177 -2.07 -7.21 -1.52
CA GLN A 177 -3.07 -8.30 -1.45
C GLN A 177 -2.71 -9.36 -0.43
#